data_AF-W0EYG2-F1
#
_entry.id   AF-W0EYG2-F1
#
_cell.length_a   1.000
_cell.length_b   1.000
_cell.length_c   1.000
_cell.angle_alpha   90.00
_cell.angle_beta   90.00
_cell.angle_gamma   90.00
#
_symmetry.space_group_name_H-M   'P 1'
#
loop_
_entity.id
_entity.type
_entity.pdbx_description
1 polymer ?
#
loop_
_entity_poly.entity_id
_entity_poly.type
_entity_poly.pdbx_seq_one_letter_code
_entity_poly.pdbx_strand_id
1 'polypeptide(L)'
;MKAYNFIIKHRLLISIILILTGVYVNYAGSFWPAFPLYLVGVILLFSHFFFGPLRLIQEYMENGDLEGAEKVLDSIRFPNLLYKPIRSVYYTLKGNIAMSKQDFDNAETMMKKGLDLGMPMKEAEGASMLQMGMLAMQKGNTKQGESYIRQAIRKGLPDKENEAAAYLQMCSIMMNKREFRAAKDFFRKAKACKPTTPQIVSQIKEIEKYISRMPG
;
A
#
# COMPACT_ATOMS: atom_id res chain seq x y z
N MET A 1 13.39 17.65 8.88
CA MET A 1 13.03 16.21 8.86
C MET A 1 13.11 15.60 10.27
N LYS A 2 14.26 15.63 10.97
CA LYS A 2 14.43 15.02 12.33
C LYS A 2 13.48 15.54 13.44
N ALA A 3 13.21 16.86 13.49
CA ALA A 3 12.35 17.45 14.53
C ALA A 3 10.87 17.03 14.43
N TYR A 4 10.37 16.79 13.22
CA TYR A 4 8.98 16.39 13.00
C TYR A 4 8.73 14.93 13.41
N ASN A 5 9.71 14.04 13.16
CA ASN A 5 9.70 12.66 13.63
C ASN A 5 9.83 12.58 15.16
N PHE A 6 10.63 13.47 15.76
CA PHE A 6 10.72 13.60 17.22
C PHE A 6 9.35 13.97 17.82
N ILE A 7 8.66 14.95 17.25
CA ILE A 7 7.32 15.37 17.66
C ILE A 7 6.32 14.22 17.51
N ILE A 8 6.31 13.48 16.39
CA ILE A 8 5.37 12.34 16.20
C ILE A 8 5.63 11.23 17.21
N LYS A 9 6.90 10.94 17.51
CA LYS A 9 7.30 9.92 18.48
C LYS A 9 6.95 10.33 19.93
N HIS A 10 7.02 11.64 20.22
CA HIS A 10 6.71 12.21 21.55
C HIS A 10 5.30 12.82 21.64
N ARG A 11 4.43 12.64 20.63
CA ARG A 11 3.05 13.19 20.62
C ARG A 11 2.26 12.79 21.86
N LEU A 12 2.47 11.57 22.36
CA LEU A 12 1.86 11.05 23.58
C LEU A 12 2.42 11.74 24.84
N LEU A 13 3.72 12.01 24.89
CA LEU A 13 4.32 12.77 26.00
C LEU A 13 3.88 14.23 26.00
N ILE A 14 3.79 14.84 24.82
CA ILE A 14 3.32 16.22 24.66
C ILE A 14 1.84 16.34 25.07
N SER A 15 0.99 15.37 24.72
CA SER A 15 -0.41 15.37 25.16
C SER A 15 -0.53 15.19 26.68
N ILE A 16 0.27 14.32 27.29
CA ILE A 16 0.31 14.16 28.75
C ILE A 16 0.78 15.46 29.43
N ILE A 17 1.85 16.10 28.95
CA ILE A 17 2.36 17.36 29.50
C ILE A 17 1.30 18.48 29.39
N LEU A 18 0.59 18.57 28.26
CA LEU A 18 -0.49 19.53 28.06
C LEU A 18 -1.66 19.30 29.02
N ILE A 19 -2.06 18.04 29.24
CA ILE A 19 -3.10 17.68 30.19
C ILE A 19 -2.67 18.03 31.62
N LEU A 20 -1.44 17.67 32.01
CA LEU A 20 -0.89 18.01 33.34
C LEU A 20 -0.77 19.52 33.56
N THR A 21 -0.39 20.26 32.52
CA THR A 21 -0.35 21.73 32.55
C THR A 21 -1.76 22.31 32.69
N GLY A 22 -2.75 21.71 32.01
CA GLY A 22 -4.18 22.02 32.20
C GLY A 22 -4.64 21.77 33.63
N VAL A 23 -4.21 20.67 34.27
CA VAL A 23 -4.49 20.37 35.70
C VAL A 23 -3.90 21.43 36.61
N TYR A 24 -2.66 21.82 36.37
CA TYR A 24 -2.01 22.87 37.15
C TYR A 24 -2.71 24.24 37.01
N VAL A 25 -3.07 24.64 35.78
CA VAL A 25 -3.78 25.91 35.51
C VAL A 25 -5.20 25.90 36.10
N ASN A 26 -5.88 24.74 36.10
CA ASN A 26 -7.19 24.59 36.72
C ASN A 26 -7.10 24.70 38.25
N TYR A 27 -6.05 24.14 38.85
CA TYR A 27 -5.80 24.23 40.29
C TYR A 27 -5.39 25.65 40.73
N ALA A 28 -4.55 26.34 39.95
CA ALA A 28 -4.01 27.65 40.31
C ALA A 28 -4.94 28.83 39.98
N GLY A 29 -5.92 28.66 39.08
CA GLY A 29 -6.74 29.74 38.59
C GLY A 29 -8.21 29.39 38.49
N SER A 30 -8.60 28.78 37.38
CA SER A 30 -10.00 28.43 37.08
C SER A 30 -10.08 27.48 35.89
N PHE A 31 -11.25 26.86 35.72
CA PHE A 31 -11.51 25.92 34.64
C PHE A 31 -11.43 26.55 33.24
N TRP A 32 -11.92 27.79 33.06
CA TRP A 32 -12.04 28.41 31.74
C TRP A 32 -10.70 28.60 31.00
N PRO A 33 -9.61 29.07 31.64
CA PRO A 33 -8.28 29.08 31.03
C PRO A 33 -7.66 27.69 30.80
N ALA A 34 -8.02 26.71 31.62
CA ALA A 34 -7.52 25.33 31.49
C ALA A 34 -8.25 24.52 30.40
N PHE A 35 -9.49 24.89 30.07
CA PHE A 35 -10.33 24.17 29.11
C PHE A 35 -9.69 24.02 27.72
N PRO A 36 -9.12 25.06 27.08
CA PRO A 36 -8.41 24.91 25.81
C PRO A 36 -7.23 23.92 25.89
N LEU A 37 -6.51 23.88 27.02
CA LEU A 37 -5.38 22.96 27.21
C LEU A 37 -5.84 21.51 27.30
N TYR A 38 -6.94 21.24 28.02
CA TYR A 38 -7.55 19.91 28.05
C TYR A 38 -8.08 19.49 26.69
N LEU A 39 -8.78 20.39 26.00
CA LEU A 39 -9.36 20.12 24.68
C LEU A 39 -8.26 19.78 23.67
N VAL A 40 -7.19 20.57 23.60
CA VAL A 40 -6.04 20.30 22.73
C VAL A 40 -5.30 19.02 23.15
N GLY A 41 -5.11 18.79 24.45
CA GLY A 41 -4.45 17.60 24.97
C GLY A 41 -5.19 16.30 24.63
N VAL A 42 -6.52 16.29 24.78
CA VAL A 42 -7.39 15.15 24.43
C VAL A 42 -7.40 14.92 22.92
N ILE A 43 -7.49 15.98 22.09
CA ILE A 43 -7.42 15.86 20.63
C ILE A 43 -6.07 15.28 20.19
N LEU A 44 -4.96 15.73 20.80
CA LEU A 44 -3.62 15.21 20.50
C LEU A 44 -3.47 13.74 20.92
N LEU A 45 -4.02 13.37 22.07
CA LEU A 45 -4.01 11.98 22.55
C LEU A 45 -4.86 11.08 21.63
N PHE A 46 -6.05 11.53 21.25
CA PHE A 46 -6.93 10.80 20.34
C PHE A 46 -6.32 10.65 18.94
N SER A 47 -5.78 11.74 18.38
CA SER A 47 -5.12 11.73 17.07
C SER A 47 -3.85 10.87 17.05
N HIS A 48 -3.12 10.72 18.16
CA HIS A 48 -1.97 9.81 18.23
C HIS A 48 -2.38 8.35 17.95
N PHE A 49 -3.45 7.87 18.58
CA PHE A 49 -3.95 6.51 18.37
C PHE A 49 -4.68 6.33 17.04
N PHE A 50 -5.43 7.35 16.57
CA PHE A 50 -6.21 7.26 15.33
C PHE A 50 -5.37 7.36 14.05
N PHE A 51 -4.35 8.22 14.03
CA PHE A 51 -3.52 8.43 12.85
C PHE A 51 -2.26 7.56 12.83
N GLY A 52 -1.83 7.05 13.98
CA GLY A 52 -0.65 6.18 14.12
C GLY A 52 0.65 6.82 13.57
N PRO A 53 1.75 6.06 13.54
CA PRO A 53 3.03 6.51 12.98
C PRO A 53 3.04 6.40 11.44
N LEU A 54 1.96 6.76 10.76
CA LEU A 54 1.82 6.60 9.30
C LEU A 54 2.93 7.31 8.52
N ARG A 55 3.31 8.51 8.98
CA ARG A 55 4.38 9.28 8.36
C ARG A 55 5.75 8.62 8.47
N LEU A 56 6.02 7.92 9.58
CA LEU A 56 7.27 7.16 9.74
C LEU A 56 7.29 6.00 8.76
N ILE A 57 6.17 5.29 8.60
CA ILE A 57 6.05 4.20 7.64
C ILE A 57 6.28 4.72 6.21
N GLN A 58 5.68 5.85 5.83
CA GLN A 58 5.90 6.47 4.52
C GLN A 58 7.37 6.83 4.29
N GLU A 59 8.03 7.42 5.28
CA GLU A 59 9.45 7.79 5.18
C GLU A 59 10.37 6.57 5.04
N TYR A 60 10.11 5.48 5.78
CA TYR A 60 10.84 4.23 5.60
C TYR A 60 10.59 3.62 4.22
N MET A 61 9.35 3.69 3.72
CA MET A 61 9.00 3.23 2.37
C MET A 61 9.65 4.07 1.26
N GLU A 62 9.69 5.40 1.40
CA GLU A 62 10.37 6.32 0.47
C GLU A 62 11.88 6.07 0.41
N ASN A 63 12.47 5.73 1.56
CA ASN A 63 13.89 5.39 1.65
C ASN A 63 14.20 3.93 1.26
N GLY A 64 13.19 3.12 0.93
CA GLY A 64 13.36 1.71 0.58
C GLY A 64 13.76 0.80 1.75
N ASP A 65 13.67 1.28 3.00
CA ASP A 65 14.02 0.54 4.21
C ASP A 65 12.80 -0.24 4.73
N LEU A 66 12.63 -1.45 4.18
CA LEU A 66 11.53 -2.35 4.53
C LEU A 66 11.62 -2.86 5.98
N GLU A 67 12.83 -3.00 6.54
CA GLU A 67 13.03 -3.45 7.92
C GLU A 67 12.61 -2.38 8.92
N GLY A 68 12.95 -1.13 8.65
CA GLY A 68 12.49 0.03 9.42
C GLY A 68 10.97 0.17 9.38
N ALA A 69 10.38 0.00 8.19
CA ALA A 69 8.92 0.02 8.03
C ALA A 69 8.25 -1.11 8.84
N GLU A 70 8.81 -2.32 8.83
CA GLU A 70 8.30 -3.45 9.62
C GLU A 70 8.33 -3.17 11.12
N LYS A 71 9.45 -2.67 11.65
CA LYS A 71 9.55 -2.32 13.08
C LYS A 71 8.50 -1.29 13.51
N VAL A 72 8.21 -0.32 12.65
CA VAL A 72 7.15 0.66 12.92
C VAL A 72 5.78 0.02 12.85
N LEU A 73 5.52 -0.87 11.88
CA LEU A 73 4.26 -1.60 11.78
C LEU A 73 4.01 -2.50 12.99
N ASP A 74 5.05 -3.15 13.52
CA ASP A 74 4.98 -4.00 14.71
C ASP A 74 4.80 -3.20 16.00
N SER A 75 5.23 -1.93 16.02
CA SER A 75 4.95 -1.03 17.14
C SER A 75 3.47 -0.67 17.30
N ILE A 76 2.66 -0.89 16.26
CA ILE A 76 1.22 -0.63 16.26
C ILE A 76 0.49 -1.77 16.98
N ARG A 77 0.30 -1.61 18.31
CA ARG A 77 -0.39 -2.60 19.14
C ARG A 77 -1.89 -2.74 18.85
N PHE A 78 -2.52 -1.70 18.30
CA PHE A 78 -3.97 -1.66 18.07
C PHE A 78 -4.33 -1.29 16.62
N PRO A 79 -4.15 -2.19 15.65
CA PRO A 79 -4.43 -1.92 14.23
C PRO A 79 -5.90 -1.57 13.93
N ASN A 80 -6.82 -2.00 14.79
CA ASN A 80 -8.26 -1.77 14.60
C ASN A 80 -8.73 -0.36 14.98
N LEU A 81 -7.92 0.39 15.75
CA LEU A 81 -8.22 1.78 16.12
C LEU A 81 -7.78 2.80 15.07
N LEU A 82 -7.01 2.38 14.06
CA LEU A 82 -6.59 3.30 13.01
C LEU A 82 -7.76 3.66 12.10
N TYR A 83 -7.76 4.91 11.66
CA TYR A 83 -8.71 5.40 10.66
C TYR A 83 -8.67 4.50 9.40
N LYS A 84 -9.83 4.21 8.81
CA LYS A 84 -9.99 3.14 7.77
C LYS A 84 -8.94 3.18 6.63
N PRO A 85 -8.65 4.33 5.99
CA PRO A 85 -7.63 4.40 4.94
C PRO A 85 -6.23 4.06 5.43
N ILE A 86 -5.90 4.44 6.67
CA ILE A 86 -4.61 4.16 7.30
C ILE A 86 -4.49 2.67 7.58
N ARG A 87 -5.56 2.06 8.07
CA ARG A 87 -5.64 0.63 8.32
C ARG A 87 -5.54 -0.18 7.02
N SER A 88 -6.11 0.32 5.92
CA SER A 88 -5.95 -0.29 4.59
C SER A 88 -4.49 -0.27 4.13
N VAL A 89 -3.80 0.88 4.28
CA VAL A 89 -2.37 1.00 3.97
C VAL A 89 -1.53 0.10 4.87
N TYR A 90 -1.83 0.03 6.18
CA TYR A 90 -1.17 -0.84 7.14
C TYR A 90 -1.18 -2.31 6.70
N TYR A 91 -2.37 -2.84 6.36
CA TYR A 91 -2.48 -4.24 5.93
C TYR A 91 -1.86 -4.49 4.56
N THR A 92 -1.96 -3.55 3.62
CA THR A 92 -1.29 -3.66 2.32
C THR A 92 0.22 -3.77 2.48
N LEU A 93 0.82 -2.92 3.33
CA LEU A 93 2.26 -2.94 3.59
C LEU A 93 2.70 -4.21 4.31
N LYS A 94 1.93 -4.68 5.30
CA LYS A 94 2.18 -5.95 5.96
C LYS A 94 2.11 -7.12 4.97
N GLY A 95 1.19 -7.04 4.00
CA GLY A 95 1.11 -7.95 2.87
C GLY A 95 2.38 -7.97 2.02
N ASN A 96 2.89 -6.80 1.63
CA ASN A 96 4.13 -6.68 0.85
C ASN A 96 5.35 -7.21 1.60
N ILE A 97 5.44 -6.97 2.92
CA ILE A 97 6.52 -7.52 3.76
C ILE A 97 6.42 -9.05 3.81
N ALA A 98 5.22 -9.60 4.01
CA ALA A 98 5.00 -11.04 3.98
C ALA A 98 5.38 -11.64 2.61
N MET A 99 5.06 -10.97 1.49
CA MET A 99 5.51 -11.37 0.15
C MET A 99 7.04 -11.39 0.05
N SER A 100 7.73 -10.37 0.58
CA SER A 100 9.20 -10.33 0.60
C SER A 100 9.81 -11.45 1.44
N LYS A 101 9.09 -11.93 2.46
CA LYS A 101 9.47 -13.08 3.30
C LYS A 101 9.03 -14.42 2.71
N GLN A 102 8.47 -14.43 1.50
CA GLN A 102 7.89 -15.60 0.82
C GLN A 102 6.74 -16.26 1.60
N ASP A 103 6.12 -15.53 2.53
CA ASP A 103 4.94 -15.97 3.27
C ASP A 103 3.68 -15.57 2.50
N PHE A 104 3.38 -16.36 1.48
CA PHE A 104 2.32 -16.06 0.51
C PHE A 104 0.90 -16.22 1.08
N ASP A 105 0.72 -16.98 2.16
CA ASP A 105 -0.58 -17.15 2.81
C ASP A 105 -0.91 -15.94 3.69
N ASN A 106 0.06 -15.48 4.49
CA ASN A 106 -0.11 -14.24 5.25
C ASN A 106 -0.16 -13.02 4.33
N ALA A 107 0.59 -13.00 3.23
CA ALA A 107 0.49 -11.95 2.23
C ALA A 107 -0.95 -11.81 1.69
N GLU A 108 -1.54 -12.93 1.25
CA GLU A 108 -2.89 -12.92 0.67
C GLU A 108 -3.94 -12.44 1.68
N THR A 109 -3.86 -12.90 2.93
CA THR A 109 -4.82 -12.50 3.96
C THR A 109 -4.69 -11.03 4.35
N MET A 110 -3.48 -10.50 4.46
CA MET A 110 -3.26 -9.08 4.77
C MET A 110 -3.67 -8.18 3.60
N MET A 111 -3.31 -8.54 2.37
CA MET A 111 -3.70 -7.76 1.19
C MET A 111 -5.22 -7.72 0.99
N LYS A 112 -5.92 -8.85 1.18
CA LYS A 112 -7.40 -8.88 1.16
C LYS A 112 -8.01 -7.95 2.22
N LYS A 113 -7.50 -7.97 3.45
CA LYS A 113 -7.94 -7.03 4.50
C LYS A 113 -7.71 -5.57 4.09
N GLY A 114 -6.60 -5.28 3.42
CA GLY A 114 -6.32 -3.95 2.88
C GLY A 114 -7.38 -3.51 1.86
N LEU A 115 -7.72 -4.39 0.92
CA LEU A 115 -8.73 -4.16 -0.10
C LEU A 115 -10.14 -4.01 0.48
N ASP A 116 -10.55 -4.90 1.39
CA ASP A 116 -11.89 -4.91 2.01
C ASP A 116 -12.19 -3.63 2.80
N LEU A 117 -11.16 -2.98 3.35
CA LEU A 117 -11.30 -1.72 4.06
C LEU A 117 -11.55 -0.52 3.14
N GLY A 118 -11.37 -0.68 1.83
CA GLY A 118 -11.45 0.38 0.85
C GLY A 118 -10.19 1.22 0.84
N MET A 119 -9.53 1.27 -0.32
CA MET A 119 -8.44 2.20 -0.57
C MET A 119 -9.01 3.60 -0.85
N PRO A 120 -8.35 4.68 -0.40
CA PRO A 120 -8.84 6.05 -0.60
C PRO A 120 -8.90 6.46 -2.08
N MET A 121 -8.14 5.79 -2.95
CA MET A 121 -8.13 6.01 -4.40
C MET A 121 -8.42 4.70 -5.14
N LYS A 122 -9.22 4.75 -6.21
CA LYS A 122 -9.59 3.57 -7.02
C LYS A 122 -8.36 2.98 -7.71
N GLU A 123 -7.42 3.84 -8.07
CA GLU A 123 -6.15 3.51 -8.69
C GLU A 123 -5.26 2.71 -7.74
N ALA A 124 -5.25 3.09 -6.45
CA ALA A 124 -4.53 2.34 -5.42
C ALA A 124 -5.16 0.95 -5.20
N GLU A 125 -6.49 0.87 -5.30
CA GLU A 125 -7.20 -0.42 -5.28
C GLU A 125 -6.79 -1.30 -6.47
N GLY A 126 -6.73 -0.73 -7.68
CA GLY A 126 -6.24 -1.43 -8.87
C GLY A 126 -4.80 -1.93 -8.72
N ALA A 127 -3.90 -1.11 -8.18
CA ALA A 127 -2.51 -1.50 -7.95
C ALA A 127 -2.39 -2.66 -6.93
N SER A 128 -3.19 -2.63 -5.86
CA SER A 128 -3.23 -3.72 -4.88
C SER A 128 -3.81 -5.01 -5.48
N MET A 129 -4.83 -4.91 -6.33
CA MET A 129 -5.35 -6.05 -7.10
C MET A 129 -4.32 -6.63 -8.06
N LEU A 130 -3.51 -5.79 -8.71
CA LEU A 130 -2.41 -6.24 -9.58
C LEU A 130 -1.39 -7.07 -8.79
N GLN A 131 -0.99 -6.60 -7.60
CA GLN A 131 -0.08 -7.32 -6.70
C GLN A 131 -0.69 -8.65 -6.22
N MET A 132 -1.97 -8.68 -5.85
CA MET A 132 -2.71 -9.91 -5.53
C MET A 132 -2.72 -10.89 -6.71
N GLY A 133 -2.83 -10.38 -7.93
CA GLY A 133 -2.71 -11.15 -9.15
C GLY A 133 -1.36 -11.83 -9.30
N MET A 134 -0.28 -11.06 -9.11
CA MET A 134 1.10 -11.57 -9.12
C MET A 134 1.33 -12.61 -8.03
N LEU A 135 0.83 -12.37 -6.82
CA LEU A 135 0.90 -13.29 -5.69
C LEU A 135 0.21 -14.62 -6.00
N ALA A 136 -1.03 -14.57 -6.51
CA ALA A 136 -1.78 -15.78 -6.88
C ALA A 136 -1.07 -16.57 -7.99
N MET A 137 -0.42 -15.89 -8.95
CA MET A 137 0.42 -16.54 -9.95
C MET A 137 1.66 -17.22 -9.34
N GLN A 138 2.33 -16.59 -8.37
CA GLN A 138 3.46 -17.20 -7.66
C GLN A 138 3.05 -18.44 -6.86
N LYS A 139 1.83 -18.47 -6.31
CA LYS A 139 1.24 -19.65 -5.66
C LYS A 139 0.77 -20.73 -6.65
N GLY A 140 0.95 -20.55 -7.95
CA GLY A 140 0.49 -21.47 -8.99
C GLY A 140 -0.99 -21.36 -9.37
N ASN A 141 -1.74 -20.45 -8.75
CA ASN A 141 -3.15 -20.21 -9.06
C ASN A 141 -3.33 -19.16 -10.17
N THR A 142 -3.01 -19.55 -11.39
CA THR A 142 -3.09 -18.67 -12.57
C THR A 142 -4.51 -18.19 -12.88
N LYS A 143 -5.55 -18.98 -12.59
CA LYS A 143 -6.96 -18.57 -12.79
C LYS A 143 -7.35 -17.42 -11.88
N GLN A 144 -7.01 -17.52 -10.60
CA GLN A 144 -7.28 -16.45 -9.63
C GLN A 144 -6.40 -15.22 -9.94
N GLY A 145 -5.14 -15.43 -10.29
CA GLY A 145 -4.23 -14.37 -10.71
C GLY A 145 -4.77 -13.55 -11.89
N GLU A 146 -5.25 -14.23 -12.94
CA GLU A 146 -5.88 -13.58 -14.08
C GLU A 146 -7.11 -12.76 -13.69
N SER A 147 -7.98 -13.31 -12.85
CA SER A 147 -9.17 -12.60 -12.37
C SER A 147 -8.81 -11.30 -11.68
N TYR A 148 -7.81 -11.32 -10.78
CA TYR A 148 -7.35 -10.12 -10.10
C TYR A 148 -6.73 -9.10 -11.05
N ILE A 149 -5.90 -9.52 -12.00
CA ILE A 149 -5.28 -8.59 -12.97
C ILE A 149 -6.35 -7.97 -13.88
N ARG A 150 -7.37 -8.74 -14.30
CA ARG A 150 -8.51 -8.18 -15.05
C ARG A 150 -9.28 -7.15 -14.24
N GLN A 151 -9.49 -7.41 -12.95
CA GLN A 151 -10.15 -6.45 -12.06
C GLN A 151 -9.29 -5.20 -11.86
N ALA A 152 -7.97 -5.35 -11.69
CA ALA A 152 -7.02 -4.24 -11.60
C ALA A 152 -7.12 -3.31 -12.82
N ILE A 153 -7.06 -3.88 -14.03
CA ILE A 153 -7.18 -3.12 -15.28
C ILE A 153 -8.54 -2.42 -15.37
N ARG A 154 -9.64 -3.07 -14.97
CA ARG A 154 -10.99 -2.47 -15.01
C ARG A 154 -11.16 -1.33 -14.01
N LYS A 155 -10.55 -1.42 -12.83
CA LYS A 155 -10.61 -0.37 -11.81
C LYS A 155 -9.73 0.83 -12.14
N GLY A 156 -8.71 0.62 -12.96
CA GLY A 156 -7.72 1.63 -13.32
C GLY A 156 -6.48 1.50 -12.43
N LEU A 157 -5.33 1.83 -13.02
CA LEU A 157 -4.03 1.81 -12.38
C LEU A 157 -3.50 3.25 -12.29
N PRO A 158 -2.67 3.58 -11.29
CA PRO A 158 -2.32 4.97 -10.99
C PRO A 158 -1.46 5.63 -12.08
N ASP A 159 -0.74 4.83 -12.85
CA ASP A 159 0.23 5.30 -13.83
C ASP A 159 0.39 4.29 -14.98
N LYS A 160 0.93 4.79 -16.09
CA LYS A 160 1.14 4.01 -17.32
C LYS A 160 2.15 2.88 -17.14
N GLU A 161 3.09 2.97 -16.19
CA GLU A 161 4.03 1.88 -15.93
C GLU A 161 3.30 0.70 -15.29
N ASN A 162 2.48 0.95 -14.27
CA ASN A 162 1.65 -0.10 -13.68
C ASN A 162 0.64 -0.68 -14.68
N GLU A 163 0.06 0.16 -15.54
CA GLU A 163 -0.82 -0.30 -16.63
C GLU A 163 -0.07 -1.21 -17.62
N ALA A 164 1.13 -0.82 -18.04
CA ALA A 164 1.99 -1.63 -18.88
C ALA A 164 2.34 -2.97 -18.21
N ALA A 165 2.72 -2.94 -16.93
CA ALA A 165 3.02 -4.14 -16.15
C ALA A 165 1.81 -5.09 -16.09
N ALA A 166 0.61 -4.58 -15.82
CA ALA A 166 -0.62 -5.38 -15.80
C ALA A 166 -0.91 -6.03 -17.16
N TYR A 167 -0.76 -5.30 -18.26
CA TYR A 167 -0.94 -5.85 -19.60
C TYR A 167 0.13 -6.88 -19.96
N LEU A 168 1.39 -6.71 -19.54
CA LEU A 168 2.44 -7.70 -19.75
C LEU A 168 2.19 -8.98 -18.97
N GLN A 169 1.73 -8.87 -17.72
CA GLN A 169 1.35 -10.04 -16.96
C GLN A 169 0.18 -10.78 -17.62
N MET A 170 -0.82 -10.05 -18.12
CA MET A 170 -1.91 -10.65 -18.89
C MET A 170 -1.42 -11.31 -20.19
N CYS A 171 -0.48 -10.68 -20.90
CA CYS A 171 0.16 -11.27 -22.08
C CYS A 171 0.83 -12.60 -21.75
N SER A 172 1.61 -12.66 -20.66
CA SER A 172 2.26 -13.88 -20.18
C SER A 172 1.24 -14.98 -19.83
N ILE A 173 0.15 -14.64 -19.14
CA ILE A 173 -0.94 -15.59 -18.84
C ILE A 173 -1.56 -16.14 -20.12
N MET A 174 -1.88 -15.28 -21.09
CA MET A 174 -2.49 -15.69 -22.37
C MET A 174 -1.54 -16.54 -23.21
N MET A 175 -0.24 -16.26 -23.17
CA MET A 175 0.79 -17.10 -23.78
C MET A 175 0.80 -18.51 -23.18
N ASN A 176 0.77 -18.61 -21.86
CA ASN A 176 0.72 -19.90 -21.16
C ASN A 176 -0.56 -20.69 -21.47
N LYS A 177 -1.67 -19.99 -21.68
CA LYS A 177 -2.95 -20.58 -22.11
C LYS A 177 -3.02 -20.95 -23.60
N ARG A 178 -1.99 -20.63 -24.39
CA ARG A 178 -1.97 -20.75 -25.86
C ARG A 178 -3.03 -19.90 -26.57
N GLU A 179 -3.52 -18.84 -25.92
CA GLU A 179 -4.45 -17.85 -26.49
C GLU A 179 -3.65 -16.72 -27.17
N PHE A 180 -2.97 -17.05 -28.28
CA PHE A 180 -2.00 -16.16 -28.91
C PHE A 180 -2.60 -14.86 -29.48
N ARG A 181 -3.87 -14.87 -29.89
CA ARG A 181 -4.60 -13.64 -30.31
C ARG A 181 -4.71 -12.66 -29.16
N ALA A 182 -5.25 -13.12 -28.02
CA ALA A 182 -5.40 -12.30 -26.83
C ALA A 182 -4.04 -11.81 -26.31
N ALA A 183 -3.01 -12.67 -26.33
CA ALA A 183 -1.66 -12.30 -25.96
C ALA A 183 -1.11 -11.14 -26.79
N LYS A 184 -1.31 -11.17 -28.12
CA LYS A 184 -0.91 -10.09 -29.05
C LYS A 184 -1.65 -8.78 -28.75
N ASP A 185 -2.94 -8.85 -28.45
CA ASP A 185 -3.73 -7.66 -28.12
C ASP A 185 -3.27 -7.01 -26.81
N PHE A 186 -3.03 -7.80 -25.76
CA PHE A 186 -2.49 -7.28 -24.51
C PHE A 186 -1.07 -6.73 -24.67
N PHE A 187 -0.22 -7.37 -25.47
CA PHE A 187 1.12 -6.85 -25.76
C PHE A 187 1.09 -5.50 -26.50
N ARG A 188 0.17 -5.33 -27.47
CA ARG A 188 -0.03 -4.05 -28.15
C ARG A 188 -0.46 -2.96 -27.16
N LYS A 189 -1.35 -3.28 -26.23
CA LYS A 189 -1.77 -2.35 -25.16
C LYS A 189 -0.60 -2.00 -24.24
N ALA A 190 0.19 -2.98 -23.80
CA ALA A 190 1.40 -2.74 -23.01
C ALA A 190 2.40 -1.81 -23.71
N LYS A 191 2.63 -2.00 -25.01
CA LYS A 191 3.48 -1.11 -25.81
C LYS A 191 2.88 0.29 -25.97
N ALA A 192 1.57 0.40 -26.13
CA ALA A 192 0.88 1.69 -26.28
C ALA A 192 1.01 2.57 -25.02
N CYS A 193 1.17 1.96 -23.85
CA CYS A 193 1.46 2.68 -22.60
C CYS A 193 2.83 3.39 -22.61
N LYS A 194 3.74 3.02 -23.54
CA LYS A 194 5.10 3.57 -23.67
C LYS A 194 5.86 3.63 -22.32
N PRO A 195 6.02 2.49 -21.63
CA PRO A 195 6.76 2.46 -20.37
C PRO A 195 8.22 2.85 -20.60
N THR A 196 8.76 3.56 -19.63
CA THR A 196 10.12 4.10 -19.58
C THR A 196 11.00 3.31 -18.61
N THR A 197 10.40 2.54 -17.70
CA THR A 197 11.14 1.73 -16.73
C THR A 197 12.00 0.68 -17.44
N PRO A 198 13.33 0.63 -17.20
CA PRO A 198 14.23 -0.32 -17.87
C PRO A 198 13.78 -1.79 -17.74
N GLN A 199 13.20 -2.16 -16.60
CA GLN A 199 12.67 -3.49 -16.33
C GLN A 199 11.48 -3.84 -17.25
N ILE A 200 10.54 -2.91 -17.43
CA ILE A 200 9.35 -3.12 -18.29
C ILE A 200 9.77 -3.09 -19.77
N VAL A 201 10.67 -2.18 -20.14
CA VAL A 201 11.18 -2.07 -21.52
C VAL A 201 11.95 -3.34 -21.92
N SER A 202 12.77 -3.89 -21.03
CA SER A 202 13.48 -5.16 -21.29
C SER A 202 12.51 -6.33 -21.44
N GLN A 203 11.52 -6.46 -20.55
CA GLN A 203 10.46 -7.47 -20.67
C GLN A 203 9.69 -7.35 -21.98
N ILE A 204 9.34 -6.13 -22.42
CA ILE A 204 8.70 -5.90 -23.73
C ILE A 204 9.56 -6.42 -24.87
N LYS A 205 10.87 -6.13 -24.85
CA LYS A 205 11.81 -6.57 -25.90
C LYS A 205 11.95 -8.09 -25.92
N GLU A 206 11.95 -8.75 -24.76
CA GLU A 206 12.00 -10.20 -24.67
C GLU A 206 10.72 -10.82 -25.26
N ILE A 207 9.55 -10.37 -24.79
CA ILE A 207 8.27 -10.85 -25.28
C ILE A 207 8.11 -10.57 -26.78
N GLU A 208 8.62 -9.44 -27.28
CA GLU A 208 8.57 -9.08 -28.71
C GLU A 208 9.22 -10.13 -29.61
N LYS A 209 10.36 -10.70 -29.18
CA LYS A 209 11.07 -11.74 -29.93
C LYS A 209 10.25 -13.02 -30.05
N TYR A 210 9.47 -13.36 -29.03
CA TYR A 210 8.64 -14.56 -29.01
C TYR A 210 7.28 -14.30 -29.69
N ILE A 211 6.67 -13.14 -29.45
CA ILE A 211 5.32 -12.81 -29.90
C ILE A 211 5.20 -12.66 -31.41
N SER A 212 6.27 -12.23 -32.06
CA SER A 212 6.38 -12.16 -33.52
C SER A 212 6.40 -13.54 -34.18
N ARG A 213 6.80 -14.59 -33.46
CA ARG A 213 6.89 -15.97 -33.95
C ARG A 213 5.67 -16.82 -33.61
N MET A 214 4.73 -16.30 -32.81
CA MET A 214 3.55 -17.07 -32.40
C MET A 214 2.47 -17.07 -33.48
N PRO A 215 1.79 -18.22 -33.71
CA PRO A 215 0.70 -18.30 -34.67
C PRO A 215 -0.45 -17.37 -34.28
N GLY A 216 -1.12 -16.84 -35.30
CA GLY A 216 -2.28 -15.95 -35.14
C GLY A 216 -3.57 -16.69 -34.87
#